data_AF-A0A962ZQQ9-F1
#
_entry.id   AF-A0A962ZQQ9-F1
#
_cell.length_a   1.000
_cell.length_b   1.000
_cell.length_c   1.000
_cell.angle_alpha   90.00
_cell.angle_beta   90.00
_cell.angle_gamma   90.00
#
_symmetry.space_group_name_H-M   'P 1'
#
loop_
_entity.id
_entity.type
_entity.pdbx_description
1 polymer ?
#
loop_
_entity_poly.entity_id
_entity_poly.type
_entity_poly.pdbx_seq_one_letter_code
_entity_poly.pdbx_strand_id
1 'polypeptide(L)'
;FRQPAREVLARGFGEGKMQAVKDPRFCLTLAFWLSLCEDLCLPVSVCVIQRAPLEVAQSLCKRDEFPLGYGLRLYASYLRALLRALPERTFWVSYEGLLANPAVALAELIRVLPLGLSSPALDAALRADLRHQVAAADALLLAAPSSTAELDAFTETVASKYPVEDTLTDFARRLVARGRELTRIGNAHSEALATLDQRDADIGRLAGEHTGALETLNERDAQIVSLTRSMQEYDETLREKDAHLQSLFSKPLIGLLFRALWKYETR
;
A
#
# COMPACT_ATOMS: atom_id res chain seq x y z
N PHE A 1 -7.94 -29.66 16.05
CA PHE A 1 -8.15 -29.16 14.67
C PHE A 1 -9.48 -29.60 14.03
N ARG A 2 -9.99 -30.83 14.24
CA ARG A 2 -11.26 -31.26 13.61
C ARG A 2 -12.48 -30.41 14.03
N GLN A 3 -12.60 -30.04 15.31
CA GLN A 3 -13.76 -29.28 15.80
C GLN A 3 -13.90 -27.89 15.12
N PRO A 4 -12.87 -27.02 15.09
CA PRO A 4 -12.94 -25.77 14.32
C PRO A 4 -13.20 -25.98 12.82
N ALA A 5 -12.68 -27.06 12.23
CA ALA A 5 -12.92 -27.36 10.81
C ALA A 5 -14.38 -27.78 10.54
N ARG A 6 -15.03 -28.49 11.48
CA ARG A 6 -16.46 -28.80 11.39
C ARG A 6 -17.30 -27.54 11.44
N GLU A 7 -16.95 -26.59 12.31
CA GLU A 7 -17.63 -25.29 12.40
C GLU A 7 -17.51 -24.49 11.10
N VAL A 8 -16.34 -24.55 10.43
CA VAL A 8 -16.16 -23.94 9.10
C VAL A 8 -17.08 -24.56 8.05
N LEU A 9 -17.18 -25.89 8.00
CA LEU A 9 -18.08 -26.58 7.07
C LEU A 9 -19.56 -26.35 7.39
N ALA A 10 -19.92 -26.34 8.67
CA ALA A 10 -21.29 -26.10 9.13
C ALA A 10 -21.76 -24.66 8.86
N ARG A 11 -20.86 -23.68 9.00
CA ARG A 11 -21.13 -22.29 8.61
C ARG A 11 -21.39 -22.16 7.11
N GLY A 12 -20.75 -23.02 6.30
CA GLY A 12 -20.81 -22.94 4.85
C GLY A 12 -20.00 -21.78 4.26
N PHE A 13 -20.05 -21.68 2.94
CA PHE A 13 -19.28 -20.75 2.11
C PHE A 13 -20.18 -19.78 1.30
N GLY A 14 -21.48 -19.73 1.61
CA GLY A 14 -22.44 -18.83 0.97
C GLY A 14 -23.89 -19.28 1.16
N GLU A 15 -24.83 -18.53 0.60
CA GLU A 15 -26.27 -18.74 0.77
C GLU A 15 -26.91 -19.62 -0.34
N GLY A 16 -26.12 -20.01 -1.35
CA GLY A 16 -26.58 -20.82 -2.47
C GLY A 16 -26.78 -22.30 -2.13
N LYS A 17 -27.67 -22.97 -2.89
CA LYS A 17 -27.90 -24.43 -2.78
C LYS A 17 -26.65 -25.26 -3.06
N MET A 18 -25.72 -24.71 -3.84
CA MET A 18 -24.39 -25.27 -4.02
C MET A 18 -23.36 -24.24 -3.58
N GLN A 19 -22.43 -24.70 -2.75
CA GLN A 19 -21.37 -23.88 -2.19
C GLN A 19 -20.04 -24.34 -2.76
N ALA A 20 -19.18 -23.39 -3.07
CA ALA A 20 -17.84 -23.67 -3.58
C ALA A 20 -16.82 -22.90 -2.75
N VAL A 21 -15.69 -23.53 -2.50
CA VAL A 21 -14.53 -22.91 -1.87
C VAL A 21 -13.32 -23.20 -2.70
N LYS A 22 -12.53 -22.16 -2.99
CA LYS A 22 -11.28 -22.27 -3.73
C LYS A 22 -10.14 -21.80 -2.85
N ASP A 23 -9.20 -22.71 -2.58
CA ASP A 23 -7.90 -22.37 -2.01
C ASP A 23 -6.83 -23.19 -2.74
N PRO A 24 -5.81 -22.56 -3.36
CA PRO A 24 -4.72 -23.29 -4.01
C PRO A 24 -4.01 -24.30 -3.10
N ARG A 25 -3.98 -24.07 -1.78
CA ARG A 25 -3.31 -24.92 -0.79
C ARG A 25 -4.17 -26.11 -0.35
N PHE A 26 -5.39 -26.26 -0.87
CA PHE A 26 -6.13 -27.50 -0.67
C PHE A 26 -5.38 -28.71 -1.22
N CYS A 27 -4.52 -28.57 -2.23
CA CYS A 27 -3.62 -29.65 -2.64
C CYS A 27 -2.82 -30.29 -1.48
N LEU A 28 -2.53 -29.56 -0.41
CA LEU A 28 -1.82 -30.06 0.76
C LEU A 28 -2.75 -30.62 1.85
N THR A 29 -4.00 -30.16 1.90
CA THR A 29 -4.95 -30.44 3.00
C THR A 29 -6.21 -31.18 2.55
N LEU A 30 -6.32 -31.53 1.26
CA LEU A 30 -7.53 -32.06 0.66
C LEU A 30 -7.99 -33.35 1.35
N ALA A 31 -7.07 -34.28 1.63
CA ALA A 31 -7.40 -35.54 2.31
C ALA A 31 -8.06 -35.31 3.68
N PHE A 32 -7.57 -34.32 4.44
CA PHE A 32 -8.18 -33.94 5.72
C PHE A 32 -9.61 -33.44 5.52
N TRP A 33 -9.82 -32.52 4.58
CA TRP A 33 -11.15 -31.95 4.31
C TRP A 33 -12.13 -32.98 3.76
N LEU A 34 -11.71 -33.85 2.83
CA LEU A 34 -12.54 -34.92 2.30
C LEU A 34 -12.97 -35.89 3.40
N SER A 35 -12.05 -36.28 4.30
CA SER A 35 -12.40 -37.14 5.44
C SER A 35 -13.45 -36.48 6.35
N LEU A 36 -13.42 -35.15 6.49
CA LEU A 36 -14.36 -34.44 7.33
C LEU A 36 -15.73 -34.28 6.65
N CYS A 37 -15.75 -34.08 5.33
CA CYS A 37 -16.98 -34.10 4.55
C CYS A 37 -17.64 -35.48 4.61
N GLU A 38 -16.87 -36.56 4.53
CA GLU A 38 -17.36 -37.93 4.68
C GLU A 38 -17.97 -38.16 6.07
N ASP A 39 -17.26 -37.77 7.14
CA ASP A 39 -17.77 -37.83 8.53
C ASP A 39 -19.10 -37.08 8.72
N LEU A 40 -19.34 -36.02 7.93
CA LEU A 40 -20.53 -35.19 8.00
C LEU A 40 -21.58 -35.56 6.94
N CYS A 41 -21.33 -36.62 6.15
CA CYS A 41 -22.15 -37.04 5.02
C CYS A 41 -22.41 -35.91 4.01
N LEU A 42 -21.43 -35.03 3.80
CA LEU A 42 -21.51 -33.93 2.84
C LEU A 42 -21.04 -34.40 1.45
N PRO A 43 -21.89 -34.32 0.41
CA PRO A 43 -21.46 -34.61 -0.94
C PRO A 43 -20.47 -33.55 -1.43
N VAL A 44 -19.31 -33.97 -1.90
CA VAL A 44 -18.24 -33.09 -2.36
C VAL A 44 -17.79 -33.47 -3.76
N SER A 45 -17.48 -32.46 -4.57
CA SER A 45 -16.87 -32.61 -5.89
C SER A 45 -15.58 -31.79 -5.93
N VAL A 46 -14.52 -32.37 -6.49
CA VAL A 46 -13.21 -31.71 -6.61
C VAL A 46 -13.01 -31.27 -8.06
N CYS A 47 -12.65 -30.01 -8.26
CA CYS A 47 -12.29 -29.45 -9.55
C CYS A 47 -10.84 -28.95 -9.50
N VAL A 48 -10.00 -29.47 -10.39
CA VAL A 48 -8.58 -29.12 -10.51
C VAL A 48 -8.38 -28.30 -11.77
N ILE A 49 -7.84 -27.09 -11.60
CA ILE A 49 -7.41 -26.25 -12.73
C ILE A 49 -5.97 -26.62 -13.10
N GLN A 50 -5.78 -27.15 -14.30
CA GLN A 50 -4.47 -27.51 -14.83
C GLN A 50 -3.87 -26.33 -15.60
N ARG A 51 -2.65 -25.97 -15.23
CA ARG A 51 -1.84 -24.99 -15.95
C ARG A 51 -0.47 -25.58 -16.24
N ALA A 52 0.09 -25.21 -17.39
CA ALA A 52 1.44 -25.58 -17.79
C ALA A 52 2.44 -25.30 -16.65
N PRO A 53 3.25 -26.28 -16.23
CA PRO A 53 4.19 -26.11 -15.12
C PRO A 53 5.16 -24.94 -15.34
N LEU A 54 5.65 -24.77 -16.58
CA LEU A 54 6.54 -23.67 -16.94
C LEU A 54 5.88 -22.31 -16.78
N GLU A 55 4.62 -22.14 -17.18
CA GLU A 55 3.91 -20.87 -17.00
C GLU A 55 3.74 -20.54 -15.51
N VAL A 56 3.48 -21.56 -14.68
CA VAL A 56 3.41 -21.37 -13.22
C VAL A 56 4.78 -20.92 -12.69
N ALA A 57 5.86 -21.60 -13.08
CA ALA A 57 7.21 -21.24 -12.67
C ALA A 57 7.63 -19.83 -13.14
N GLN A 58 7.28 -19.45 -14.37
CA GLN A 58 7.52 -18.10 -14.90
C GLN A 58 6.72 -17.04 -14.13
N SER A 59 5.46 -17.33 -13.78
CA SER A 59 4.65 -16.43 -12.96
C SER A 59 5.26 -16.24 -11.58
N LEU A 60 5.78 -17.30 -10.96
CA LEU A 60 6.49 -17.23 -9.67
C LEU A 60 7.80 -16.46 -9.80
N CYS A 61 8.54 -16.65 -10.90
CA CYS A 61 9.75 -15.88 -11.17
C CYS A 61 9.45 -14.38 -11.31
N LYS A 62 8.38 -14.01 -12.04
CA LYS A 62 8.00 -12.60 -12.22
C LYS A 62 7.49 -11.95 -10.94
N ARG A 63 6.69 -12.67 -10.13
CA ARG A 63 6.05 -12.12 -8.93
C ARG A 63 6.95 -12.16 -7.70
N ASP A 64 7.62 -13.28 -7.47
CA ASP A 64 8.33 -13.59 -6.23
C ASP A 64 9.85 -13.65 -6.42
N GLU A 65 10.33 -13.44 -7.65
CA GLU A 65 11.74 -13.60 -8.05
C GLU A 65 12.28 -15.02 -7.84
N PHE A 66 11.42 -16.03 -7.76
CA PHE A 66 11.89 -17.40 -7.60
C PHE A 66 12.59 -17.93 -8.86
N PRO A 67 13.73 -18.64 -8.74
CA PRO A 67 14.33 -19.37 -9.85
C PRO A 67 13.34 -20.33 -10.50
N LEU A 68 13.42 -20.51 -11.82
CA LEU A 68 12.52 -21.41 -12.54
C LEU A 68 12.58 -22.85 -12.03
N GLY A 69 13.79 -23.38 -11.78
CA GLY A 69 13.99 -24.72 -11.22
C GLY A 69 13.29 -24.90 -9.87
N TYR A 70 13.28 -23.86 -9.03
CA TYR A 70 12.56 -23.86 -7.77
C TYR A 70 11.04 -23.87 -7.99
N GLY A 71 10.54 -23.00 -8.88
CA GLY A 71 9.12 -22.94 -9.22
C GLY A 71 8.57 -24.26 -9.77
N LEU A 72 9.32 -24.94 -10.64
CA LEU A 72 8.96 -26.24 -11.20
C LEU A 72 8.95 -27.36 -10.14
N ARG A 73 9.92 -27.38 -9.24
CA ARG A 73 9.94 -28.34 -8.10
C ARG A 73 8.82 -28.09 -7.11
N LEU A 74 8.50 -26.82 -6.86
CA LEU A 74 7.38 -26.42 -6.01
C LEU A 74 6.06 -26.92 -6.62
N TYR A 75 5.87 -26.68 -7.92
CA TYR A 75 4.73 -27.23 -8.67
C TYR A 75 4.64 -28.75 -8.52
N ALA A 76 5.74 -29.47 -8.75
CA ALA A 76 5.77 -30.93 -8.62
C ALA A 76 5.37 -31.42 -7.23
N SER A 77 5.87 -30.76 -6.18
CA SER A 77 5.58 -31.11 -4.79
C SER A 77 4.09 -30.95 -4.47
N TYR A 78 3.49 -29.84 -4.89
CA TYR A 78 2.07 -29.55 -4.66
C TYR A 78 1.16 -30.50 -5.45
N LEU A 79 1.52 -30.78 -6.70
CA LEU A 79 0.78 -31.74 -7.53
C LEU A 79 0.90 -33.17 -6.97
N ARG A 80 2.07 -33.57 -6.46
CA ARG A 80 2.25 -34.88 -5.82
C ARG A 80 1.35 -35.04 -4.60
N ALA A 81 1.24 -34.00 -3.76
CA ALA A 81 0.34 -33.99 -2.62
C ALA A 81 -1.13 -34.08 -3.06
N LEU A 82 -1.51 -33.32 -4.09
CA LEU A 82 -2.85 -33.35 -4.66
C LEU A 82 -3.23 -34.73 -5.17
N LEU A 83 -2.42 -35.32 -6.06
CA LEU A 83 -2.70 -36.62 -6.70
C LEU A 83 -2.91 -37.75 -5.69
N ARG A 84 -2.26 -37.70 -4.52
CA ARG A 84 -2.46 -38.68 -3.44
C ARG A 84 -3.80 -38.56 -2.71
N ALA A 85 -4.45 -37.41 -2.82
CA ALA A 85 -5.67 -37.07 -2.09
C ALA A 85 -6.90 -36.92 -3.01
N LEU A 86 -6.74 -37.04 -4.33
CA LEU A 86 -7.85 -36.86 -5.27
C LEU A 86 -8.85 -38.03 -5.16
N PRO A 87 -10.16 -37.74 -5.10
CA PRO A 87 -11.18 -38.77 -5.25
C PRO A 87 -11.28 -39.25 -6.71
N GLU A 88 -11.84 -40.44 -6.92
CA GLU A 88 -12.06 -41.01 -8.26
C GLU A 88 -12.82 -40.06 -9.19
N ARG A 89 -13.84 -39.37 -8.66
CA ARG A 89 -14.57 -38.33 -9.38
C ARG A 89 -13.94 -36.96 -9.14
N THR A 90 -12.94 -36.65 -9.95
CA THR A 90 -12.30 -35.32 -10.01
C THR A 90 -12.51 -34.71 -11.40
N PHE A 91 -12.97 -33.46 -11.44
CA PHE A 91 -13.06 -32.69 -12.67
C PHE A 91 -11.72 -32.03 -12.97
N TRP A 92 -11.26 -32.16 -14.20
CA TRP A 92 -10.03 -31.54 -14.68
C TRP A 92 -10.37 -30.46 -15.68
N VAL A 93 -9.92 -29.23 -15.44
CA VAL A 93 -10.20 -28.09 -16.31
C VAL A 93 -8.88 -27.46 -16.72
N SER A 94 -8.61 -27.42 -18.02
CA SER A 94 -7.45 -26.70 -18.55
C SER A 94 -7.62 -25.20 -18.37
N TYR A 95 -6.62 -24.54 -17.79
CA TYR A 95 -6.55 -23.08 -17.69
C TYR A 95 -6.56 -22.43 -19.07
N GLU A 96 -5.84 -23.02 -20.04
CA GLU A 96 -5.84 -22.55 -21.43
C GLU A 96 -7.24 -22.68 -22.05
N GLY A 97 -7.87 -23.85 -21.88
CA GLY A 97 -9.23 -24.10 -22.35
C GLY A 97 -10.24 -23.14 -21.73
N LEU A 98 -10.10 -22.85 -20.43
CA LEU A 98 -10.95 -21.93 -19.69
C LEU A 98 -10.82 -20.49 -20.22
N LEU A 99 -9.62 -20.05 -20.63
CA LEU A 99 -9.42 -18.74 -21.24
C LEU A 99 -9.91 -18.68 -22.70
N ALA A 100 -9.75 -19.77 -23.46
CA ALA A 100 -10.09 -19.81 -24.87
C ALA A 100 -11.60 -19.95 -25.12
N ASN A 101 -12.25 -20.89 -24.42
CA ASN A 101 -13.69 -21.09 -24.49
C ASN A 101 -14.21 -21.62 -23.15
N PRO A 102 -14.61 -20.74 -22.23
CA PRO A 102 -14.98 -21.13 -20.88
C PRO A 102 -16.28 -21.95 -20.83
N ALA A 103 -17.21 -21.70 -21.76
CA ALA A 103 -18.44 -22.47 -21.86
C ALA A 103 -18.16 -23.94 -22.21
N VAL A 104 -17.21 -24.19 -23.11
CA VAL A 104 -16.76 -25.55 -23.46
C VAL A 104 -15.96 -26.18 -22.32
N ALA A 105 -15.00 -25.43 -21.74
CA ALA A 105 -14.15 -25.93 -20.66
C ALA A 105 -14.92 -26.34 -19.40
N LEU A 106 -16.08 -25.70 -19.15
CA LEU A 106 -16.93 -25.98 -17.98
C LEU A 106 -18.13 -26.87 -18.30
N ALA A 107 -18.34 -27.29 -19.56
CA ALA A 107 -19.53 -28.01 -20.00
C ALA A 107 -19.83 -29.27 -19.16
N GLU A 108 -18.81 -30.06 -18.86
CA GLU A 108 -18.98 -31.27 -18.04
C GLU A 108 -19.35 -30.92 -16.59
N LEU A 109 -18.72 -29.90 -16.02
CA LEU A 109 -18.99 -29.44 -14.66
C LEU A 109 -20.45 -28.96 -14.53
N ILE A 110 -20.95 -28.22 -15.53
CA ILE A 110 -22.34 -27.73 -15.59
C ILE A 110 -23.34 -28.87 -15.78
N ARG A 111 -22.97 -29.92 -16.52
CA ARG A 111 -23.84 -31.08 -16.73
C ARG A 111 -24.04 -31.88 -15.45
N VAL A 112 -22.98 -32.01 -14.64
CA VAL A 112 -22.99 -32.85 -13.43
C VAL A 112 -23.42 -32.08 -12.18
N LEU A 113 -23.07 -30.80 -12.10
CA LEU A 113 -23.43 -29.93 -10.97
C LEU A 113 -24.57 -29.00 -11.38
N PRO A 114 -25.52 -28.68 -10.47
CA PRO A 114 -26.63 -27.76 -10.76
C PRO A 114 -26.16 -26.30 -10.82
N LEU A 115 -25.25 -25.99 -11.75
CA LEU A 115 -24.69 -24.67 -12.00
C LEU A 115 -25.52 -23.95 -13.07
N GLY A 116 -26.05 -22.78 -12.75
CA GLY A 116 -26.56 -21.85 -13.76
C GLY A 116 -25.42 -20.95 -14.23
N LEU A 117 -24.96 -21.09 -15.47
CA LEU A 117 -24.06 -20.11 -16.09
C LEU A 117 -24.86 -19.07 -16.86
N SER A 118 -24.65 -17.80 -16.55
CA SER A 118 -25.02 -16.70 -17.43
C SER A 118 -23.75 -16.18 -18.13
N SER A 119 -23.83 -15.98 -19.45
CA SER A 119 -22.70 -15.43 -20.24
C SER A 119 -22.11 -14.14 -19.67
N PRO A 120 -22.91 -13.16 -19.17
CA PRO A 120 -22.36 -11.94 -18.59
C PRO A 120 -21.50 -12.16 -17.34
N ALA A 121 -21.85 -13.15 -16.50
CA ALA A 121 -21.07 -13.46 -15.30
C ALA A 121 -19.73 -14.12 -15.64
N LEU A 122 -19.68 -14.87 -16.75
CA LEU A 122 -18.48 -15.55 -17.22
C LEU A 122 -17.48 -14.55 -17.81
N ASP A 123 -17.97 -13.62 -18.62
CA ASP A 123 -17.14 -12.58 -19.24
C ASP A 123 -16.57 -11.60 -18.20
N ALA A 124 -17.34 -11.27 -17.15
CA ALA A 124 -16.87 -10.42 -16.05
C ALA A 124 -15.82 -11.12 -15.15
N ALA A 125 -15.87 -12.45 -15.04
CA ALA A 125 -14.97 -13.21 -14.17
C ALA A 125 -13.58 -13.46 -14.80
N LEU A 126 -13.46 -13.35 -16.12
CA LEU A 126 -12.25 -13.69 -16.86
C LEU A 126 -11.45 -12.45 -17.22
N ARG A 127 -10.26 -12.31 -16.64
CA ARG A 127 -9.27 -11.32 -17.07
C ARG A 127 -8.35 -11.95 -18.11
N ALA A 128 -8.60 -11.65 -19.39
CA ALA A 128 -7.83 -12.16 -20.53
C ALA A 128 -6.34 -11.72 -20.53
N ASP A 129 -5.98 -10.72 -19.74
CA ASP A 129 -4.65 -10.08 -19.71
C ASP A 129 -3.53 -10.95 -19.11
N LEU A 130 -3.82 -12.19 -18.70
CA LEU A 130 -2.88 -13.07 -17.99
C LEU A 130 -2.07 -14.02 -18.88
N ARG A 131 -2.05 -13.81 -20.19
CA ARG A 131 -1.25 -14.61 -21.13
C ARG A 131 0.19 -14.07 -21.20
N HIS A 132 1.16 -14.89 -20.78
CA HIS A 132 2.58 -14.64 -20.99
C HIS A 132 3.19 -15.77 -21.82
N GLN A 133 4.13 -15.40 -22.67
CA GLN A 133 4.58 -16.09 -23.88
C GLN A 133 5.15 -17.49 -23.66
N VAL A 134 4.81 -18.42 -24.57
CA VAL A 134 5.43 -19.74 -24.69
C VAL A 134 6.31 -19.73 -25.93
N ALA A 135 7.63 -19.74 -25.76
CA ALA A 135 8.58 -19.98 -26.84
C ALA A 135 9.66 -20.97 -26.38
N ALA A 136 9.83 -22.04 -27.16
CA ALA A 136 10.93 -23.00 -27.14
C ALA A 136 11.22 -23.70 -25.78
N ALA A 137 10.19 -24.25 -25.14
CA ALA A 137 10.36 -25.10 -23.97
C ALA A 137 10.09 -26.57 -24.27
N ASP A 138 10.59 -27.46 -23.40
CA ASP A 138 10.32 -28.89 -23.48
C ASP A 138 8.81 -29.16 -23.45
N ALA A 139 8.34 -30.12 -24.25
CA ALA A 139 6.93 -30.51 -24.25
C ALA A 139 6.48 -30.95 -22.84
N LEU A 140 7.36 -31.61 -22.08
CA LEU A 140 7.07 -32.05 -20.70
C LEU A 140 6.96 -30.87 -19.71
N LEU A 141 7.58 -29.72 -19.97
CA LEU A 141 7.44 -28.54 -19.12
C LEU A 141 6.20 -27.70 -19.47
N LEU A 142 5.61 -27.95 -20.64
CA LEU A 142 4.41 -27.29 -21.13
C LEU A 142 3.15 -28.11 -20.86
N ALA A 143 3.25 -29.44 -20.81
CA ALA A 143 2.15 -30.32 -20.44
C ALA A 143 2.02 -30.41 -18.90
N ALA A 144 0.81 -30.16 -18.39
CA ALA A 144 0.50 -30.34 -16.97
C ALA A 144 0.32 -31.84 -16.67
N PRO A 145 1.14 -32.45 -15.78
CA PRO A 145 0.96 -33.85 -15.41
C PRO A 145 -0.41 -34.08 -14.75
N SER A 146 -1.01 -35.21 -15.07
CA SER A 146 -2.33 -35.65 -14.57
C SER A 146 -2.25 -36.96 -13.79
N SER A 147 -1.13 -37.69 -13.91
CA SER A 147 -0.88 -38.96 -13.22
C SER A 147 0.46 -38.96 -12.49
N THR A 148 0.66 -39.91 -11.58
CA THR A 148 1.93 -40.07 -10.86
C THR A 148 3.09 -40.38 -11.81
N ALA A 149 2.86 -41.22 -12.83
CA ALA A 149 3.88 -41.56 -13.82
C ALA A 149 4.32 -40.34 -14.65
N GLU A 150 3.37 -39.53 -15.11
CA GLU A 150 3.68 -38.27 -15.81
C GLU A 150 4.43 -37.29 -14.90
N LEU A 151 4.05 -37.21 -13.62
CA LEU A 151 4.70 -36.35 -12.65
C LEU A 151 6.14 -36.78 -12.34
N ASP A 152 6.42 -38.07 -12.32
CA ASP A 152 7.76 -38.60 -12.10
C ASP A 152 8.66 -38.30 -13.30
N ALA A 153 8.18 -38.50 -14.53
CA ALA A 153 8.89 -38.11 -15.75
C ALA A 153 9.14 -36.60 -15.84
N PHE A 154 8.17 -35.79 -15.42
CA PHE A 154 8.34 -34.34 -15.27
C PHE A 154 9.43 -34.02 -14.24
N THR A 155 9.41 -34.66 -13.08
CA THR A 155 10.39 -34.42 -12.00
C THR A 155 11.81 -34.76 -12.46
N GLU A 156 11.99 -35.84 -13.23
CA GLU A 156 13.28 -36.22 -13.83
C GLU A 156 13.75 -35.18 -14.85
N THR A 157 12.86 -34.71 -15.72
CA THR A 157 13.16 -33.65 -16.68
C THR A 157 13.58 -32.35 -15.98
N VAL A 158 12.90 -31.98 -14.89
CA VAL A 158 13.25 -30.81 -14.07
C VAL A 158 14.62 -31.01 -13.42
N ALA A 159 14.92 -32.21 -12.91
CA ALA A 159 16.21 -32.51 -12.30
C ALA A 159 17.37 -32.40 -13.30
N SER A 160 17.16 -32.86 -14.53
CA SER A 160 18.13 -32.78 -15.63
C SER A 160 18.35 -31.33 -16.11
N LYS A 161 17.29 -30.56 -16.31
CA LYS A 161 17.38 -29.18 -16.84
C LYS A 161 17.75 -28.13 -15.80
N TYR A 162 17.38 -28.36 -14.55
CA TYR A 162 17.61 -27.44 -13.45
C TYR A 162 18.19 -28.20 -12.24
N PRO A 163 19.51 -28.49 -12.27
CA PRO A 163 20.20 -29.09 -11.13
C PRO A 163 19.92 -28.35 -9.82
N VAL A 164 19.90 -29.09 -8.72
CA VAL A 164 19.53 -28.53 -7.40
C VAL A 164 20.56 -27.50 -6.96
N GLU A 165 21.83 -27.77 -7.20
CA GLU A 165 22.97 -26.95 -6.83
C GLU A 165 22.90 -25.57 -7.53
N ASP A 166 22.64 -25.58 -8.83
CA ASP A 166 22.47 -24.36 -9.63
C ASP A 166 21.23 -23.57 -9.20
N THR A 167 20.13 -24.29 -8.93
CA THR A 167 18.87 -23.69 -8.46
C THR A 167 19.07 -23.01 -7.10
N LEU A 168 19.76 -23.65 -6.16
CA LEU A 168 20.05 -23.10 -4.83
C LEU A 168 21.00 -21.89 -4.94
N THR A 169 21.98 -21.95 -5.85
CA THR A 169 22.90 -20.84 -6.09
C THR A 169 22.17 -19.61 -6.64
N ASP A 170 21.28 -19.79 -7.62
CA ASP A 170 20.43 -18.69 -8.13
C ASP A 170 19.51 -18.17 -7.04
N PHE A 171 18.89 -19.05 -6.25
CA PHE A 171 18.03 -18.65 -5.13
C PHE A 171 18.78 -17.79 -4.12
N ALA A 172 19.96 -18.22 -3.67
CA ALA A 172 20.79 -17.49 -2.72
C ALA A 172 21.22 -16.12 -3.28
N ARG A 173 21.61 -16.07 -4.55
CA ARG A 173 21.98 -14.82 -5.23
C ARG A 173 20.83 -13.82 -5.21
N ARG A 174 19.62 -14.25 -5.56
CA ARG A 174 18.42 -13.41 -5.57
C ARG A 174 18.00 -12.97 -4.18
N LEU A 175 18.07 -13.87 -3.20
CA LEU A 175 17.78 -13.55 -1.80
C LEU A 175 18.73 -12.45 -1.27
N VAL A 176 20.03 -12.56 -1.56
CA VAL A 176 21.02 -11.54 -1.18
C VAL A 176 20.75 -10.21 -1.89
N ALA A 177 20.44 -10.22 -3.18
CA ALA A 177 20.11 -9.01 -3.94
C ALA A 177 18.89 -8.29 -3.34
N ARG A 178 17.82 -9.03 -3.06
CA ARG A 178 16.60 -8.50 -2.44
C ARG A 178 16.86 -7.98 -1.02
N GLY A 179 17.68 -8.69 -0.23
CA GLY A 179 18.08 -8.25 1.11
C GLY A 179 18.81 -6.90 1.07
N ARG A 180 19.75 -6.73 0.14
CA ARG A 180 20.46 -5.45 -0.06
C ARG A 180 19.51 -4.31 -0.44
N GLU A 181 18.55 -4.59 -1.30
CA GLU A 181 17.57 -3.58 -1.73
C GLU A 181 16.65 -3.15 -0.57
N LEU A 182 16.17 -4.10 0.24
CA LEU A 182 15.40 -3.81 1.45
C LEU A 182 16.19 -2.95 2.44
N THR A 183 17.47 -3.26 2.66
CA THR A 183 18.34 -2.45 3.51
C THR A 183 18.51 -1.04 2.94
N ARG A 184 18.69 -0.90 1.62
CA ARG A 184 18.81 0.41 0.96
C ARG A 184 17.55 1.25 1.14
N ILE A 185 16.37 0.66 0.94
CA ILE A 185 15.08 1.32 1.15
C ILE A 185 14.91 1.73 2.61
N GLY A 186 15.25 0.85 3.57
CA GLY A 186 15.18 1.15 4.99
C GLY A 186 16.08 2.32 5.41
N ASN A 187 17.31 2.36 4.87
CA ASN A 187 18.25 3.46 5.13
C ASN A 187 17.73 4.78 4.54
N ALA A 188 17.27 4.78 3.29
CA ALA A 188 16.71 5.97 2.65
C ALA A 188 15.45 6.48 3.39
N HIS A 189 14.62 5.56 3.88
CA HIS A 189 13.46 5.92 4.69
C HIS A 189 13.86 6.57 6.03
N SER A 190 14.88 6.01 6.70
CA SER A 190 15.40 6.55 7.95
C SER A 190 16.00 7.96 7.76
N GLU A 191 16.73 8.18 6.67
CA GLU A 191 17.27 9.50 6.30
C GLU A 191 16.16 10.52 5.99
N ALA A 192 15.10 10.09 5.30
CA ALA A 192 13.95 10.93 5.03
C ALA A 192 13.23 11.35 6.32
N LEU A 193 13.07 10.44 7.28
CA LEU A 193 12.48 10.75 8.60
C LEU A 193 13.35 11.74 9.36
N ALA A 194 14.66 11.54 9.42
CA ALA A 194 15.58 12.48 10.07
C ALA A 194 15.53 13.89 9.44
N THR A 195 15.36 13.96 8.12
CA THR A 195 15.19 15.24 7.41
C THR A 195 13.87 15.93 7.76
N LEU A 196 12.78 15.17 7.93
CA LEU A 196 11.48 15.70 8.35
C LEU A 196 11.56 16.24 9.78
N ASP A 197 12.15 15.48 10.71
CA ASP A 197 12.33 15.90 12.10
C ASP A 197 13.11 17.23 12.19
N GLN A 198 14.18 17.36 11.39
CA GLN A 198 14.96 18.59 11.33
C GLN A 198 14.14 19.78 10.79
N ARG A 199 13.33 19.55 9.75
CA ARG A 199 12.46 20.60 9.18
C ARG A 199 11.36 21.03 10.16
N ASP A 200 10.77 20.09 10.89
CA ASP A 200 9.77 20.41 11.91
C ASP A 200 10.38 21.23 13.06
N ALA A 201 11.61 20.93 13.46
CA ALA A 201 12.36 21.74 14.42
C ALA A 201 12.64 23.16 13.90
N ASP A 202 13.04 23.29 12.63
CA ASP A 202 13.29 24.59 12.00
C ASP A 202 12.01 25.42 11.87
N ILE A 203 10.89 24.81 11.49
CA ILE A 203 9.57 25.45 11.44
C ILE A 203 9.18 25.94 12.84
N GLY A 204 9.35 25.11 13.87
CA GLY A 204 9.07 25.49 15.25
C GLY A 204 9.89 26.70 15.70
N ARG A 205 11.18 26.73 15.38
CA ARG A 205 12.07 27.87 15.65
C ARG A 205 11.62 29.14 14.93
N LEU A 206 11.38 29.07 13.62
CA LEU A 206 10.94 30.21 12.82
C LEU A 206 9.58 30.77 13.31
N ALA A 207 8.66 29.88 13.71
CA ALA A 207 7.39 30.30 14.29
C ALA A 207 7.59 31.05 15.63
N GLY A 208 8.54 30.60 16.46
CA GLY A 208 8.93 31.30 17.69
C GLY A 208 9.54 32.67 17.42
N GLU A 209 10.49 32.78 16.50
CA GLU A 209 11.10 34.05 16.08
C GLU A 209 10.06 35.04 15.53
N HIS A 210 9.14 34.56 14.68
CA HIS A 210 8.05 35.37 14.15
C HIS A 210 7.13 35.89 15.26
N THR A 211 6.81 35.05 16.25
CA THR A 211 6.00 35.45 17.41
C THR A 211 6.69 36.55 18.22
N GLY A 212 7.98 36.40 18.54
CA GLY A 212 8.74 37.43 19.26
C GLY A 212 8.89 38.74 18.46
N ALA A 213 9.02 38.64 17.13
CA ALA A 213 9.05 39.82 16.27
C ALA A 213 7.71 40.57 16.29
N LEU A 214 6.57 39.85 16.28
CA LEU A 214 5.25 40.45 16.42
C LEU A 214 5.06 41.14 17.77
N GLU A 215 5.51 40.51 18.86
CA GLU A 215 5.49 41.12 20.20
C GLU A 215 6.28 42.43 20.25
N THR A 216 7.50 42.43 19.70
CA THR A 216 8.34 43.62 19.63
C THR A 216 7.68 44.73 18.79
N LEU A 217 7.03 44.39 17.68
CA LEU A 217 6.29 45.36 16.86
C LEU A 217 5.12 45.96 17.64
N ASN A 218 4.33 45.13 18.33
CA ASN A 218 3.23 45.60 19.16
C ASN A 218 3.69 46.56 20.27
N GLU A 219 4.82 46.24 20.93
CA GLU A 219 5.42 47.14 21.93
C GLU A 219 5.83 48.48 21.34
N ARG A 220 6.47 48.47 20.17
CA ARG A 220 6.87 49.71 19.46
C ARG A 220 5.68 50.53 19.02
N ASP A 221 4.63 49.90 18.50
CA ASP A 221 3.40 50.59 18.12
C ASP A 221 2.73 51.24 19.33
N ALA A 222 2.71 50.56 20.49
CA ALA A 222 2.21 51.14 21.74
C ALA A 222 3.05 52.35 22.20
N GLN A 223 4.39 52.27 22.09
CA GLN A 223 5.29 53.39 22.41
C GLN A 223 5.06 54.58 21.47
N ILE A 224 4.91 54.35 20.17
CA ILE A 224 4.63 55.41 19.17
C ILE A 224 3.32 56.13 19.51
N VAL A 225 2.27 55.37 19.88
CA VAL A 225 0.99 55.95 20.30
C VAL A 225 1.16 56.81 21.56
N SER A 226 1.91 56.34 22.56
CA SER A 226 2.18 57.11 23.79
C SER A 226 2.98 58.39 23.53
N LEU A 227 4.01 58.31 22.70
CA LEU A 227 4.83 59.46 22.31
C LEU A 227 4.00 60.49 21.54
N THR A 228 3.16 60.03 20.62
CA THR A 228 2.26 60.91 19.84
C THR A 228 1.29 61.65 20.75
N ARG A 229 0.72 60.97 21.76
CA ARG A 229 -0.13 61.61 22.78
C ARG A 229 0.63 62.67 23.57
N SER A 230 1.83 62.34 24.04
CA SER A 230 2.65 63.30 24.82
C SER A 230 2.99 64.54 23.99
N MET A 231 3.32 64.37 22.71
CA MET A 231 3.55 65.49 21.78
C MET A 231 2.30 66.37 21.63
N GLN A 232 1.12 65.77 21.49
CA GLN A 232 -0.15 66.51 21.43
C GLN A 232 -0.41 67.32 22.71
N GLU A 233 -0.18 66.74 23.88
CA GLU A 233 -0.32 67.42 25.17
C GLU A 233 0.67 68.59 25.32
N TYR A 234 1.92 68.40 24.88
CA TYR A 234 2.93 69.47 24.86
C TYR A 234 2.55 70.61 23.91
N ASP A 235 2.08 70.28 22.70
CA ASP A 235 1.62 71.26 21.72
C ASP A 235 0.42 72.06 22.25
N GLU A 236 -0.51 71.40 22.95
CA GLU A 236 -1.67 72.06 23.57
C GLU A 236 -1.24 73.00 24.71
N THR A 237 -0.33 72.55 25.58
CA THR A 237 0.23 73.37 26.65
C THR A 237 0.98 74.60 26.11
N LEU A 238 1.74 74.43 25.01
CA LEU A 238 2.42 75.51 24.34
C LEU A 238 1.41 76.52 23.78
N ARG A 239 0.34 76.06 23.12
CA ARG A 239 -0.74 76.93 22.63
C ARG A 239 -1.42 77.71 23.76
N GLU A 240 -1.68 77.07 24.90
CA GLU A 240 -2.24 77.74 26.08
C GLU A 240 -1.31 78.83 26.63
N LYS A 241 0.00 78.52 26.76
CA LYS A 241 1.01 79.48 27.21
C LYS A 241 1.15 80.64 26.23
N ASP A 242 1.17 80.38 24.93
CA ASP A 242 1.22 81.42 23.90
C ASP A 242 -0.03 82.33 23.96
N ALA A 243 -1.22 81.74 24.11
CA ALA A 243 -2.46 82.50 24.29
C ALA A 243 -2.43 83.34 25.59
N HIS A 244 -1.87 82.80 26.67
CA HIS A 244 -1.71 83.53 27.94
C HIS A 244 -0.72 84.69 27.81
N LEU A 245 0.44 84.48 27.17
CA LEU A 245 1.41 85.52 26.86
C LEU A 245 0.75 86.63 26.02
N GLN A 246 0.03 86.28 24.95
CA GLN A 246 -0.72 87.24 24.14
C GLN A 246 -1.75 88.03 24.96
N SER A 247 -2.45 87.39 25.90
CA SER A 247 -3.37 88.05 26.85
C SER A 247 -2.66 89.05 27.78
N LEU A 248 -1.48 88.71 28.30
CA LEU A 248 -0.68 89.62 29.12
C LEU A 248 -0.19 90.84 28.31
N PHE A 249 0.24 90.62 27.06
CA PHE A 249 0.65 91.68 26.15
C PHE A 249 -0.50 92.60 25.71
N SER A 250 -1.75 92.16 25.76
CA SER A 250 -2.91 92.98 25.38
C SER A 250 -3.48 93.84 26.52
N LYS A 251 -3.06 93.63 27.78
CA LYS A 251 -3.48 94.45 28.93
C LYS A 251 -2.79 95.83 28.94
N PRO A 252 -3.52 96.94 29.16
CA PRO A 252 -3.03 98.30 28.89
C PRO A 252 -1.85 98.76 29.77
N LEU A 253 -1.80 98.41 31.06
CA LEU A 253 -0.71 98.80 31.97
C LEU A 253 0.42 97.75 32.03
N ILE A 254 0.07 96.47 32.13
CA ILE A 254 1.04 95.38 32.29
C ILE A 254 1.73 95.03 30.96
N GLY A 255 1.02 95.08 29.84
CA GLY A 255 1.57 94.76 28.51
C GLY A 255 2.54 95.81 27.96
N LEU A 256 2.52 97.05 28.48
CA LEU A 256 3.52 98.08 28.17
C LEU A 256 4.86 97.77 28.85
N LEU A 257 4.84 97.36 30.12
CA LEU A 257 6.04 96.98 30.88
C LEU A 257 6.72 95.73 30.30
N PHE A 258 5.95 94.69 29.97
CA PHE A 258 6.50 93.47 29.36
C PHE A 258 7.12 93.69 27.97
N ARG A 259 6.52 94.54 27.11
CA ARG A 259 7.11 94.89 25.80
C ARG A 259 8.41 95.67 25.91
N ALA A 260 8.55 96.49 26.95
CA ALA A 260 9.77 97.23 27.23
C ALA A 260 10.89 96.31 27.75
N LEU A 261 10.56 95.36 28.63
CA LEU A 261 11.49 94.36 29.17
C LEU A 261 11.98 93.35 28.12
N TRP A 262 11.09 92.78 27.29
CA TRP A 262 11.46 91.79 26.27
C TRP A 262 12.43 92.35 25.21
N LYS A 263 12.29 93.64 24.86
CA LYS A 263 13.23 94.35 23.97
C LYS A 263 14.63 94.52 24.55
N TYR A 264 14.79 94.35 25.86
CA TYR A 264 16.07 94.48 26.55
C TYR A 264 16.83 93.14 26.63
N GLU A 265 16.13 92.00 26.72
CA GLU A 265 16.74 90.66 26.78
C GLU A 265 17.09 90.05 25.42
N THR A 266 16.52 90.54 24.32
CA THR A 266 16.80 90.04 22.94
C THR A 266 17.90 90.82 22.20
N ARG A 267 18.72 91.58 22.93
CA ARG A 267 20.00 92.14 22.46
C ARG A 267 21.16 91.38 23.08
#